data_AF-A0A1F8MV08-F1
#
_entry.id   AF-A0A1F8MV08-F1
#
_cell.length_a   1.000
_cell.length_b   1.000
_cell.length_c   1.000
_cell.angle_alpha   90.00
_cell.angle_beta   90.00
_cell.angle_gamma   90.00
#
_symmetry.space_group_name_H-M   'P 1'
#
loop_
_entity.id
_entity.type
_entity.pdbx_description
1 polymer ?
#
loop_
_entity_poly.entity_id
_entity_poly.type
_entity_poly.pdbx_seq_one_letter_code
_entity_poly.pdbx_strand_id
1 'polypeptide(L)'
;MDKGKAINRFLDRVDQFPQIVLVTYKEIGDLFGEEVTTALTEMEHSSKENRICSDCGGVCCRDIGCELYAAQFGGCPIYAYRPIACRLHFCHRFDALYRSLIIELRDVFVGCFRAVDFSDSLNLRSLDSPPLKEACPEFVAAVGSCVNAVREGKLSADQATQTIHRETENYRNYRADRKATV
;
A
#
# COMPACT_ATOMS: atom_id res chain seq x y z
N MET A 1 2.58 19.93 -8.07
CA MET A 1 1.40 19.09 -8.31
C MET A 1 0.10 19.84 -8.00
N ASP A 2 -0.93 19.72 -8.84
CA ASP A 2 -2.27 20.27 -8.59
C ASP A 2 -3.03 19.37 -7.60
N LYS A 3 -3.01 19.77 -6.32
CA LYS A 3 -3.62 19.02 -5.22
C LYS A 3 -5.14 18.88 -5.39
N GLY A 4 -5.82 19.96 -5.80
CA GLY A 4 -7.27 19.97 -5.94
C GLY A 4 -7.74 19.00 -7.03
N LYS A 5 -7.03 18.99 -8.16
CA LYS A 5 -7.28 18.05 -9.25
C LYS A 5 -7.08 16.59 -8.82
N ALA A 6 -5.99 16.29 -8.10
CA ALA A 6 -5.71 14.94 -7.63
C ALA A 6 -6.76 14.44 -6.62
N ILE A 7 -7.16 15.29 -5.66
CA ILE A 7 -8.17 14.97 -4.65
C ILE A 7 -9.54 14.74 -5.30
N ASN A 8 -9.99 15.64 -6.17
CA ASN A 8 -11.28 15.49 -6.85
C ASN A 8 -11.33 14.22 -7.69
N ARG A 9 -10.26 13.94 -8.45
CA ARG A 9 -10.18 12.71 -9.23
C ARG A 9 -10.25 11.46 -8.36
N PHE A 10 -9.58 11.48 -7.21
CA PHE A 10 -9.63 10.37 -6.25
C PHE A 10 -11.06 10.15 -5.76
N LEU A 11 -11.75 11.21 -5.33
CA LEU A 11 -13.13 11.13 -4.82
C LEU A 11 -14.11 10.63 -5.89
N ASP A 12 -13.96 11.05 -7.14
CA ASP A 12 -14.80 10.59 -8.26
C ASP A 12 -14.65 9.09 -8.58
N ARG A 13 -13.52 8.50 -8.17
CA ARG A 13 -13.09 7.18 -8.65
C ARG A 13 -12.96 6.13 -7.58
N VAL A 14 -12.69 6.49 -6.35
CA VAL A 14 -12.33 5.55 -5.28
C VAL A 14 -13.33 4.41 -5.08
N ASP A 15 -14.62 4.68 -5.23
CA ASP A 15 -15.64 3.65 -5.11
C ASP A 15 -15.53 2.60 -6.21
N GLN A 16 -14.92 2.91 -7.35
CA GLN A 16 -14.66 2.01 -8.47
C GLN A 16 -13.58 0.96 -8.16
N PHE A 17 -12.85 1.09 -7.04
CA PHE A 17 -11.76 0.20 -6.65
C PHE A 17 -12.09 -0.55 -5.35
N PRO A 18 -12.88 -1.65 -5.40
CA PRO A 18 -13.19 -2.46 -4.20
C PRO A 18 -11.97 -3.10 -3.52
N GLN A 19 -10.82 -3.08 -4.19
CA GLN A 19 -9.51 -3.56 -3.75
C GLN A 19 -8.59 -2.42 -3.25
N ILE A 20 -9.14 -1.27 -2.84
CA ILE A 20 -8.36 -0.07 -2.48
C ILE A 20 -7.30 -0.30 -1.39
N VAL A 21 -7.49 -1.32 -0.55
CA VAL A 21 -6.52 -1.76 0.46
C VAL A 21 -5.25 -2.35 -0.16
N LEU A 22 -5.38 -2.99 -1.33
CA LEU A 22 -4.30 -3.66 -2.04
C LEU A 22 -4.24 -3.18 -3.49
N VAL A 23 -3.84 -1.91 -3.66
CA VAL A 23 -3.76 -1.26 -4.97
C VAL A 23 -2.44 -1.53 -5.67
N THR A 24 -2.51 -1.68 -6.98
CA THR A 24 -1.36 -1.72 -7.88
C THR A 24 -0.90 -0.32 -8.25
N TYR A 25 0.28 -0.26 -8.85
CA TYR A 25 0.83 0.97 -9.40
C TYR A 25 -0.06 1.61 -10.48
N LYS A 26 -0.65 0.77 -11.35
CA LYS A 26 -1.58 1.22 -12.39
C LYS A 26 -2.83 1.88 -11.78
N GLU A 27 -3.40 1.23 -10.77
CA GLU A 27 -4.63 1.73 -10.10
C GLU A 27 -4.37 3.04 -9.35
N ILE A 28 -3.17 3.25 -8.81
CA ILE A 28 -2.76 4.56 -8.28
C ILE A 28 -2.84 5.65 -9.34
N GLY A 29 -2.37 5.38 -10.56
CA GLY A 29 -2.48 6.34 -11.65
C GLY A 29 -3.91 6.58 -12.11
N ASP A 30 -4.74 5.55 -12.08
CA ASP A 30 -6.17 5.69 -12.36
C ASP A 30 -6.87 6.55 -11.30
N LEU A 31 -6.54 6.35 -10.02
CA LEU A 31 -7.11 7.06 -8.86
C LEU A 31 -6.68 8.52 -8.78
N PHE A 32 -5.37 8.79 -8.82
CA PHE A 32 -4.81 10.10 -8.49
C PHE A 32 -4.35 10.90 -9.72
N GLY A 33 -4.08 10.21 -10.83
CA GLY A 33 -3.60 10.81 -12.07
C GLY A 33 -2.07 10.77 -12.23
N GLU A 34 -1.61 11.35 -13.33
CA GLU A 34 -0.23 11.26 -13.79
C GLU A 34 0.77 11.94 -12.85
N GLU A 35 0.46 13.13 -12.33
CA GLU A 35 1.40 13.88 -11.47
C GLU A 35 1.76 13.11 -10.18
N VAL A 36 0.75 12.52 -9.52
CA VAL A 36 0.96 11.69 -8.32
C VAL A 36 1.73 10.42 -8.69
N THR A 37 1.41 9.80 -9.82
CA THR A 37 2.14 8.63 -10.32
C THR A 37 3.61 8.93 -10.58
N THR A 38 3.91 10.03 -11.27
CA THR A 38 5.29 10.46 -11.55
C THR A 38 6.06 10.70 -10.26
N ALA A 39 5.46 11.42 -9.31
CA ALA A 39 6.06 11.67 -8.00
C ALA A 39 6.34 10.37 -7.23
N LEU A 40 5.39 9.42 -7.24
CA LEU A 40 5.60 8.12 -6.59
C LEU A 40 6.64 7.25 -7.32
N THR A 41 6.77 7.39 -8.65
CA THR A 41 7.76 6.67 -9.45
C THR A 41 9.15 7.13 -9.06
N GLU A 42 9.34 8.44 -8.95
CA GLU A 42 10.60 9.05 -8.54
C GLU A 42 11.00 8.60 -7.12
N MET A 43 10.05 8.64 -6.19
CA MET A 43 10.27 8.15 -4.81
C MET A 43 10.62 6.66 -4.76
N GLU A 44 9.96 5.84 -5.58
CA GLU A 44 10.25 4.41 -5.68
C GLU A 44 11.63 4.13 -6.29
N HIS A 45 12.01 4.87 -7.33
CA HIS A 45 13.32 4.78 -7.95
C HIS A 45 14.42 5.13 -6.93
N SER A 46 14.29 6.28 -6.28
CA SER A 46 15.20 6.70 -5.20
C SER A 46 15.28 5.67 -4.06
N SER A 47 14.14 5.10 -3.66
CA SER A 47 14.12 4.05 -2.63
C SER A 47 14.87 2.79 -3.03
N LYS A 48 14.87 2.42 -4.32
CA LYS A 48 15.59 1.25 -4.84
C LYS A 48 17.08 1.53 -4.95
N GLU A 49 17.45 2.66 -5.55
CA GLU A 49 18.85 3.07 -5.73
C GLU A 49 19.57 3.21 -4.40
N ASN A 50 18.92 3.87 -3.43
CA ASN A 50 19.48 4.10 -2.09
C ASN A 50 19.18 2.97 -1.11
N ARG A 51 18.58 1.86 -1.57
CA ARG A 51 18.27 0.67 -0.76
C ARG A 51 17.52 0.98 0.54
N ILE A 52 16.68 2.01 0.54
CA ILE A 52 16.10 2.61 1.76
C ILE A 52 15.39 1.55 2.62
N CYS A 53 14.49 0.78 2.01
CA CYS A 53 13.72 -0.25 2.71
C CYS A 53 14.54 -1.49 3.05
N SER A 54 15.38 -1.96 2.13
CA SER A 54 16.18 -3.18 2.33
C SER A 54 17.25 -2.97 3.41
N ASP A 55 17.85 -1.78 3.49
CA ASP A 55 18.93 -1.50 4.44
C ASP A 55 18.40 -1.12 5.83
N CYS A 56 17.16 -0.63 5.94
CA CYS A 56 16.52 -0.44 7.25
C CYS A 56 15.84 -1.69 7.78
N GLY A 57 15.70 -2.76 6.98
CA GLY A 57 15.05 -4.01 7.42
C GLY A 57 13.57 -3.84 7.78
N GLY A 58 12.88 -2.88 7.16
CA GLY A 58 11.45 -2.65 7.35
C GLY A 58 11.05 -2.13 8.74
N VAL A 59 11.85 -1.26 9.36
CA VAL A 59 11.55 -0.64 10.67
C VAL A 59 10.13 -0.09 10.72
N CYS A 60 9.67 0.64 9.71
CA CYS A 60 8.30 1.15 9.66
C CYS A 60 7.24 0.03 9.73
N CYS A 61 7.45 -1.07 8.99
CA CYS A 61 6.54 -2.22 9.02
C CYS A 61 6.49 -2.87 10.41
N ARG A 62 7.63 -2.95 11.10
CA ARG A 62 7.69 -3.46 12.48
C ARG A 62 6.96 -2.54 13.45
N ASP A 63 7.23 -1.25 13.37
CA ASP A 63 6.72 -0.25 14.33
C ASP A 63 5.19 -0.10 14.24
N ILE A 64 4.62 -0.22 13.04
CA ILE A 64 3.15 -0.23 12.83
C ILE A 64 2.51 -1.61 13.08
N GLY A 65 3.31 -2.64 13.42
CA GLY A 65 2.79 -3.98 13.66
C GLY A 65 2.23 -4.68 12.41
N CYS A 66 2.81 -4.43 11.24
CA CYS A 66 2.36 -5.02 9.97
C CYS A 66 2.37 -6.55 10.05
N GLU A 67 1.24 -7.18 9.71
CA GLU A 67 1.05 -8.62 9.83
C GLU A 67 1.95 -9.41 8.87
N LEU A 68 2.36 -8.80 7.77
CA LEU A 68 3.25 -9.37 6.76
C LEU A 68 4.74 -9.17 7.07
N TYR A 69 5.08 -8.49 8.18
CA TYR A 69 6.47 -8.23 8.53
C TYR A 69 7.18 -9.49 9.01
N ALA A 70 8.28 -9.84 8.33
CA ALA A 70 9.31 -10.73 8.86
C ALA A 70 10.67 -10.24 8.35
N ALA A 71 11.67 -10.13 9.21
CA ALA A 71 13.00 -9.61 8.86
C ALA A 71 13.65 -10.44 7.72
N GLN A 72 13.35 -11.74 7.68
CA GLN A 72 13.84 -12.70 6.70
C GLN A 72 13.40 -12.40 5.26
N PHE A 73 12.32 -11.63 5.05
CA PHE A 73 11.89 -11.26 3.70
C PHE A 73 12.83 -10.27 3.01
N GLY A 74 13.60 -9.47 3.77
CA GLY A 74 14.45 -8.40 3.22
C GLY A 74 13.70 -7.24 2.54
N GLY A 75 12.39 -7.38 2.27
CA GLY A 75 11.52 -6.40 1.66
C GLY A 75 10.04 -6.73 1.90
N CYS A 76 9.15 -5.87 1.42
CA CYS A 76 7.71 -6.11 1.54
C CYS A 76 7.27 -7.21 0.55
N PRO A 77 6.69 -8.33 1.00
CA PRO A 77 6.28 -9.43 0.13
C PRO A 77 5.03 -9.09 -0.73
N ILE A 78 4.44 -7.90 -0.57
CA ILE A 78 3.35 -7.38 -1.41
C ILE A 78 3.70 -6.02 -2.00
N TYR A 79 4.98 -5.75 -2.24
CA TYR A 79 5.43 -4.42 -2.68
C TYR A 79 4.67 -3.85 -3.88
N ALA A 80 4.30 -4.72 -4.84
CA ALA A 80 3.52 -4.35 -6.02
C ALA A 80 2.05 -3.98 -5.70
N TYR A 81 1.49 -4.47 -4.59
CA TYR A 81 0.08 -4.36 -4.20
C TYR A 81 -0.12 -3.65 -2.84
N ARG A 82 0.90 -2.98 -2.31
CA ARG A 82 0.84 -2.34 -0.99
C ARG A 82 -0.30 -1.30 -0.88
N PRO A 83 -0.87 -1.14 0.33
CA PRO A 83 -1.86 -0.10 0.61
C PRO A 83 -1.38 1.29 0.21
N ILE A 84 -2.34 2.17 -0.08
CA ILE A 84 -2.07 3.58 -0.39
C ILE A 84 -1.22 4.18 0.74
N ALA A 85 -1.63 4.09 2.01
CA ALA A 85 -0.84 4.58 3.14
C ALA A 85 0.62 4.08 3.15
N CYS A 86 0.86 2.81 2.83
CA CYS A 86 2.22 2.22 2.75
C CYS A 86 3.07 2.74 1.58
N ARG A 87 2.44 3.26 0.51
CA ARG A 87 3.15 3.92 -0.61
C ARG A 87 3.69 5.28 -0.20
N LEU A 88 3.14 5.81 0.88
CA LEU A 88 3.23 7.21 1.27
C LEU A 88 3.85 7.36 2.62
N HIS A 89 3.98 6.27 3.37
CA HIS A 89 4.55 6.27 4.69
C HIS A 89 5.95 6.89 4.60
N PHE A 90 6.02 8.15 5.06
CA PHE A 90 7.12 9.05 4.79
C PHE A 90 8.34 8.61 5.59
N CYS A 91 9.19 7.81 4.95
CA CYS A 91 10.42 7.37 5.58
C CYS A 91 11.32 8.60 5.79
N HIS A 92 11.76 8.84 7.04
CA HIS A 92 12.71 9.90 7.36
C HIS A 92 14.08 9.73 6.67
N ARG A 93 14.33 8.55 6.07
CA ARG A 93 15.53 8.25 5.29
C ARG A 93 15.47 8.73 3.85
N PHE A 94 14.31 9.18 3.37
CA PHE A 94 14.31 10.02 2.19
C PHE A 94 15.05 11.31 2.56
N ASP A 95 16.07 11.63 1.77
CA ASP A 95 16.95 12.77 2.05
C ASP A 95 16.21 14.13 1.93
N ALA A 96 16.94 15.20 2.22
CA ALA A 96 16.41 16.55 2.10
C ALA A 96 15.96 16.92 0.68
N LEU A 97 16.46 16.23 -0.37
CA LEU A 97 16.12 16.51 -1.77
C LEU A 97 14.64 16.18 -2.04
N TYR A 98 14.13 15.09 -1.47
CA TYR A 98 12.74 14.66 -1.68
C TYR A 98 11.74 15.31 -0.71
N ARG A 99 12.19 16.16 0.21
CA ARG A 99 11.33 16.75 1.24
C ARG A 99 10.12 17.49 0.68
N SER A 100 10.31 18.28 -0.39
CA SER A 100 9.20 19.03 -1.01
C SER A 100 8.18 18.08 -1.65
N LEU A 101 8.66 17.09 -2.38
CA LEU A 101 7.83 16.08 -3.04
C LEU A 101 7.01 15.26 -2.03
N ILE A 102 7.66 14.87 -0.93
CA ILE A 102 7.03 14.21 0.22
C ILE A 102 5.89 15.06 0.80
N ILE A 103 6.13 16.35 1.02
CA ILE A 103 5.10 17.27 1.54
C ILE A 103 3.93 17.37 0.58
N GLU A 104 4.19 17.52 -0.72
CA GLU A 104 3.13 17.61 -1.72
C GLU A 104 2.28 16.34 -1.78
N LEU A 105 2.92 15.16 -1.81
CA LEU A 105 2.24 13.87 -1.75
C LEU A 105 1.40 13.78 -0.46
N ARG A 106 1.99 14.05 0.70
CA ARG A 106 1.28 14.04 1.99
C ARG A 106 0.03 14.89 1.97
N ASP A 107 0.11 16.10 1.44
CA ASP A 107 -1.02 17.01 1.42
C ASP A 107 -2.16 16.49 0.53
N VAL A 108 -1.84 15.82 -0.59
CA VAL A 108 -2.85 15.14 -1.42
C VAL A 108 -3.52 14.01 -0.62
N PHE A 109 -2.75 13.17 0.06
CA PHE A 109 -3.32 12.03 0.79
C PHE A 109 -4.10 12.43 2.02
N VAL A 110 -3.61 13.39 2.80
CA VAL A 110 -4.37 13.95 3.92
C VAL A 110 -5.62 14.66 3.41
N GLY A 111 -5.54 15.34 2.26
CA GLY A 111 -6.70 15.94 1.60
C GLY A 111 -7.74 14.89 1.21
N CYS A 112 -7.32 13.77 0.60
CA CYS A 112 -8.19 12.66 0.28
C CYS A 112 -8.81 12.04 1.54
N PHE A 113 -7.99 11.74 2.55
CA PHE A 113 -8.42 11.16 3.83
C PHE A 113 -9.44 12.06 4.55
N ARG A 114 -9.20 13.37 4.61
CA ARG A 114 -10.17 14.31 5.22
C ARG A 114 -11.44 14.47 4.40
N ALA A 115 -11.36 14.37 3.08
CA ALA A 115 -12.54 14.38 2.25
C ALA A 115 -13.41 13.13 2.43
N VAL A 116 -12.81 12.00 2.85
CA VAL A 116 -13.52 10.77 3.24
C VAL A 116 -14.45 10.98 4.42
N ASP A 117 -14.06 11.77 5.42
CA ASP A 117 -14.88 12.02 6.61
C ASP A 117 -16.25 12.62 6.27
N PHE A 118 -16.43 13.10 5.03
CA PHE A 118 -17.68 13.61 4.48
C PHE A 118 -18.45 12.61 3.58
N SER A 119 -17.99 11.36 3.47
CA SER A 119 -18.56 10.33 2.59
C SER A 119 -18.76 9.00 3.32
N ASP A 120 -19.90 8.34 3.10
CA ASP A 120 -20.22 7.02 3.70
C ASP A 120 -19.58 5.82 2.95
N SER A 121 -18.50 6.03 2.20
CA SER A 121 -17.88 4.94 1.43
C SER A 121 -17.12 3.96 2.34
N LEU A 122 -17.49 2.69 2.25
CA LEU A 122 -16.79 1.58 2.91
C LEU A 122 -15.35 1.42 2.40
N ASN A 123 -15.10 1.71 1.11
CA ASN A 123 -13.75 1.64 0.54
C ASN A 123 -12.85 2.70 1.18
N LEU A 124 -13.39 3.88 1.42
CA LEU A 124 -12.62 5.00 1.93
C LEU A 124 -12.16 4.83 3.39
N ARG A 125 -12.89 4.06 4.20
CA ARG A 125 -12.47 3.71 5.57
C ARG A 125 -11.23 2.82 5.63
N SER A 126 -10.83 2.24 4.50
CA SER A 126 -9.73 1.27 4.41
C SER A 126 -8.43 1.83 3.82
N LEU A 127 -8.39 3.15 3.59
CA LEU A 127 -7.23 3.85 3.02
C LEU A 127 -6.01 3.91 3.94
N ASP A 128 -6.25 3.94 5.25
CA ASP A 128 -5.22 4.13 6.28
C ASP A 128 -4.71 2.80 6.89
N SER A 129 -5.06 1.65 6.32
CA SER A 129 -4.52 0.37 6.77
C SER A 129 -3.06 0.24 6.31
N PRO A 130 -2.09 0.18 7.26
CA PRO A 130 -2.03 -0.90 8.26
C PRO A 130 -2.43 -0.50 9.69
N PRO A 131 -2.86 -1.48 10.52
CA PRO A 131 -2.80 -2.94 10.28
C PRO A 131 -3.78 -3.44 9.22
N LEU A 132 -3.39 -4.44 8.43
CA LEU A 132 -4.22 -4.96 7.32
C LEU A 132 -5.43 -5.75 7.81
N LYS A 133 -5.33 -6.38 8.98
CA LYS A 133 -6.38 -7.27 9.51
C LYS A 133 -7.74 -6.58 9.69
N GLU A 134 -7.75 -5.26 9.85
CA GLU A 134 -8.98 -4.48 10.06
C GLU A 134 -9.74 -4.29 8.74
N ALA A 135 -9.01 -4.17 7.63
CA ALA A 135 -9.59 -3.91 6.31
C ALA A 135 -9.70 -5.17 5.42
N CYS A 136 -8.81 -6.14 5.60
CA CYS A 136 -8.80 -7.40 4.85
C CYS A 136 -8.44 -8.62 5.73
N PRO A 137 -9.28 -8.93 6.76
CA PRO A 137 -9.01 -10.03 7.69
C PRO A 137 -8.87 -11.38 6.99
N GLU A 138 -9.63 -11.63 5.91
CA GLU A 138 -9.57 -12.90 5.16
C GLU A 138 -8.22 -13.08 4.47
N PHE A 139 -7.67 -12.01 3.90
CA PHE A 139 -6.34 -12.03 3.30
C PHE A 139 -5.26 -12.30 4.36
N VAL A 140 -5.31 -11.58 5.48
CA VAL A 140 -4.34 -11.77 6.58
C VAL A 140 -4.41 -13.20 7.13
N ALA A 141 -5.61 -13.76 7.27
CA ALA A 141 -5.79 -15.15 7.70
C ALA A 141 -5.19 -16.15 6.69
N ALA A 142 -5.38 -15.93 5.39
CA ALA A 142 -4.85 -16.80 4.34
C ALA A 142 -3.32 -16.85 4.31
N VAL A 143 -2.64 -15.73 4.60
CA VAL A 143 -1.17 -15.64 4.53
C VAL A 143 -0.46 -15.75 5.87
N GLY A 144 -1.18 -15.65 7.00
CA GLY A 144 -0.58 -15.56 8.33
C GLY A 144 0.28 -16.77 8.71
N SER A 145 -0.15 -17.99 8.38
CA SER A 145 0.63 -19.21 8.62
C SER A 145 1.93 -19.24 7.81
N CYS A 146 1.89 -18.74 6.58
CA CYS A 146 3.05 -18.63 5.70
C CYS A 146 4.09 -17.63 6.26
N VAL A 147 3.64 -16.46 6.71
CA VAL A 147 4.51 -15.46 7.34
C VAL A 147 5.12 -15.99 8.64
N ASN A 148 4.34 -16.69 9.48
CA ASN A 148 4.85 -17.30 10.71
C ASN A 148 5.90 -18.39 10.42
N ALA A 149 5.69 -19.22 9.40
CA ALA A 149 6.67 -20.22 9.00
C ALA A 149 8.01 -19.58 8.57
N VAL A 150 7.99 -18.41 7.93
CA VAL A 150 9.21 -17.64 7.61
C VAL A 150 9.87 -17.11 8.88
N ARG A 151 9.10 -16.54 9.82
CA ARG A 151 9.62 -16.05 11.10
C ARG A 151 10.33 -17.15 11.90
N GLU A 152 9.79 -18.36 11.85
CA GLU A 152 10.31 -19.56 12.52
C GLU A 152 11.44 -20.26 11.74
N GLY A 153 11.79 -19.78 10.54
CA GLY A 153 12.80 -20.41 9.68
C GLY A 153 12.39 -21.75 9.06
N LYS A 154 11.09 -22.06 9.05
CA LYS A 154 10.50 -23.30 8.50
C LYS A 154 10.16 -23.20 7.01
N LEU A 155 10.07 -21.98 6.47
CA LEU A 155 9.78 -21.71 5.07
C LEU A 155 10.74 -20.63 4.55
N SER A 156 11.21 -20.77 3.31
CA SER A 156 12.06 -19.74 2.72
C SER A 156 11.26 -18.49 2.36
N ALA A 157 11.92 -17.33 2.43
CA ALA A 157 11.30 -16.04 2.09
C ALA A 157 10.76 -16.01 0.64
N ASP A 158 11.47 -16.62 -0.30
CA ASP A 158 11.08 -16.65 -1.72
C ASP A 158 9.80 -17.48 -1.93
N GLN A 159 9.75 -18.68 -1.34
CA GLN A 159 8.56 -19.55 -1.42
C GLN A 159 7.34 -18.90 -0.77
N ALA A 160 7.55 -18.24 0.36
CA ALA A 160 6.51 -17.50 1.05
C ALA A 160 6.03 -16.30 0.24
N THR A 161 6.95 -15.55 -0.37
CA THR A 161 6.60 -14.39 -1.23
C THR A 161 5.74 -14.80 -2.41
N GLN A 162 6.07 -15.92 -3.08
CA GLN A 162 5.25 -16.46 -4.17
C GLN A 162 3.83 -16.82 -3.70
N THR A 163 3.72 -17.45 -2.53
CA THR A 163 2.43 -17.81 -1.93
C THR A 163 1.62 -16.55 -1.59
N ILE A 164 2.25 -15.57 -0.94
CA ILE A 164 1.63 -14.30 -0.55
C ILE A 164 1.16 -13.52 -1.80
N HIS A 165 1.96 -13.48 -2.87
CA HIS A 165 1.57 -12.86 -4.13
C HIS A 165 0.31 -13.52 -4.72
N ARG A 166 0.27 -14.85 -4.78
CA ARG A 166 -0.91 -15.57 -5.28
C ARG A 166 -2.14 -15.25 -4.45
N GLU A 167 -2.04 -15.30 -3.12
CA GLU A 167 -3.20 -14.97 -2.26
C GLU A 167 -3.61 -13.50 -2.34
N THR A 168 -2.65 -12.61 -2.60
CA THR A 168 -2.93 -11.19 -2.87
C THR A 168 -3.76 -11.02 -4.13
N GLU A 169 -3.41 -11.70 -5.22
CA GLU A 169 -4.16 -11.66 -6.47
C GLU A 169 -5.54 -12.30 -6.32
N ASN A 170 -5.63 -13.45 -5.65
CA ASN A 170 -6.90 -14.11 -5.34
C ASN A 170 -7.84 -13.17 -4.58
N TYR A 171 -7.35 -12.51 -3.52
CA TYR A 171 -8.14 -11.58 -2.73
C TYR A 171 -8.60 -10.37 -3.57
N ARG A 172 -7.72 -9.81 -4.39
CA ARG A 172 -8.04 -8.67 -5.26
C ARG A 172 -9.12 -9.02 -6.29
N ASN A 173 -9.01 -10.19 -6.94
CA ASN A 173 -9.99 -10.66 -7.92
C ASN A 173 -11.35 -10.95 -7.27
N TYR A 174 -11.35 -11.64 -6.12
CA TYR A 174 -12.58 -11.92 -5.37
C TYR A 174 -13.37 -10.64 -4.98
N ARG A 175 -12.66 -9.58 -4.58
CA ARG A 175 -13.28 -8.28 -4.26
C ARG A 175 -13.87 -7.59 -5.49
N ALA A 176 -13.20 -7.70 -6.64
CA ALA A 176 -13.71 -7.15 -7.89
C ALA A 176 -15.03 -7.83 -8.32
N ASP A 177 -15.10 -9.15 -8.23
CA ASP A 177 -16.27 -9.94 -8.65
C ASP A 177 -17.51 -9.67 -7.77
N ARG A 178 -17.33 -9.52 -6.45
CA ARG A 178 -18.45 -9.19 -5.54
C ARG A 178 -19.10 -7.86 -5.85
N LYS A 179 -18.34 -6.89 -6.36
CA LYS A 179 -18.90 -5.59 -6.76
C LYS A 179 -19.69 -5.68 -8.07
N ALA A 180 -19.30 -6.56 -8.99
CA ALA A 180 -20.04 -6.77 -10.24
C ALA A 180 -21.41 -7.46 -10.04
N THR A 181 -21.65 -8.03 -8.86
CA THR A 181 -22.86 -8.82 -8.55
C THR A 181 -23.91 -8.03 -7.75
N VAL A 182 -23.63 -6.77 -7.39
CA VAL A 182 -24.51 -5.86 -6.64
C VAL A 182 -24.92 -4.70 -7.55
#